data_AF-A0A920PBW0-F1
#
_entry.id   AF-A0A920PBW0-F1
#
_cell.length_a   1.000
_cell.length_b   1.000
_cell.length_c   1.000
_cell.angle_alpha   90.00
_cell.angle_beta   90.00
_cell.angle_gamma   90.00
#
_symmetry.space_group_name_H-M   'P 1'
#
loop_
_entity.id
_entity.type
_entity.pdbx_description
1 polymer ?
#
loop_
_entity_poly.entity_id
_entity_poly.type
_entity_poly.pdbx_seq_one_letter_code
_entity_poly.pdbx_strand_id
1 'polypeptide(L)'
;MLLAMDIGNTVVTMGVFDDSKLVTTLRVATDTRRLADEYGVMVTNTLILKGVTPSDIDSICLCSVVPPLTVVFTEVCNTLFEVPPLIVSAGVRTGLPILYDNPRDVGADRIADAVAAMIFTVPHL
;
A
#
# COMPACT_ATOMS: atom_id res chain seq x y z
N MET A 1 5.61 12.42 4.57
CA MET A 1 4.89 11.29 5.17
C MET A 1 4.85 10.10 4.23
N LEU A 2 4.81 8.88 4.79
CA LEU A 2 4.67 7.63 4.05
C LEU A 2 3.19 7.24 3.91
N LEU A 3 2.73 6.99 2.69
CA LEU A 3 1.43 6.37 2.42
C LEU A 3 1.61 4.88 2.12
N ALA A 4 1.16 4.02 3.05
CA ALA A 4 1.12 2.59 2.87
C ALA A 4 -0.25 2.16 2.34
N MET A 5 -0.28 1.34 1.28
CA MET A 5 -1.48 0.83 0.64
C MET A 5 -1.47 -0.70 0.61
N ASP A 6 -2.57 -1.31 1.05
CA ASP A 6 -2.86 -2.74 0.95
C ASP A 6 -4.12 -2.95 0.11
N ILE A 7 -3.94 -3.50 -1.09
CA ILE A 7 -5.00 -3.73 -2.07
C ILE A 7 -5.45 -5.19 -1.99
N GLY A 8 -6.48 -5.42 -1.18
CA GLY A 8 -7.13 -6.72 -1.02
C GLY A 8 -8.31 -6.93 -1.99
N ASN A 9 -8.81 -8.17 -2.04
CA ASN A 9 -9.96 -8.54 -2.88
C ASN A 9 -11.27 -7.83 -2.51
N THR A 10 -11.44 -7.44 -1.24
CA THR A 10 -12.69 -6.86 -0.73
C THR A 10 -12.53 -5.40 -0.33
N VAL A 11 -11.37 -5.04 0.21
CA VAL A 11 -11.09 -3.70 0.73
C VAL A 11 -9.68 -3.30 0.33
N VAL A 12 -9.52 -2.06 -0.10
CA VAL A 12 -8.23 -1.36 -0.15
C VAL A 12 -8.08 -0.59 1.16
N THR A 13 -7.04 -0.93 1.92
CA THR A 13 -6.70 -0.29 3.19
C THR A 13 -5.49 0.60 2.98
N MET A 14 -5.53 1.80 3.54
CA MET A 14 -4.41 2.74 3.47
C MET A 14 -4.14 3.36 4.84
N GLY A 15 -2.86 3.59 5.12
CA GLY A 15 -2.37 4.27 6.31
C GLY A 15 -1.35 5.33 5.95
N VAL A 16 -1.46 6.50 6.57
CA VAL A 16 -0.46 7.58 6.47
C VAL A 16 0.38 7.56 7.74
N PHE A 17 1.69 7.50 7.57
CA PHE A 17 2.67 7.49 8.64
C PHE A 17 3.55 8.73 8.57
N ASP A 18 3.78 9.32 9.74
CA ASP A 18 4.80 10.33 9.96
C ASP A 18 5.85 9.70 10.88
N ASP A 19 7.03 9.41 10.32
CA ASP A 19 8.00 8.47 10.90
C ASP A 19 7.35 7.14 11.34
N SER A 20 7.40 6.83 12.63
CA SER A 20 6.83 5.61 13.21
C SER A 20 5.38 5.78 13.68
N LYS A 21 4.77 6.96 13.50
CA LYS A 21 3.44 7.27 14.01
C LYS A 21 2.40 7.17 12.91
N LEU A 22 1.35 6.37 13.15
CA LEU A 22 0.17 6.35 12.29
C LEU A 22 -0.63 7.65 12.50
N VAL A 23 -0.68 8.48 11.46
CA VAL A 23 -1.41 9.76 11.44
C VAL A 23 -2.90 9.53 11.18
N THR A 24 -3.21 8.74 10.15
CA THR A 24 -4.59 8.43 9.79
C THR A 24 -4.69 7.16 8.96
N THR A 25 -5.89 6.60 8.90
CA THR A 25 -6.23 5.45 8.06
C THR A 25 -7.47 5.71 7.23
N LEU A 26 -7.56 5.11 6.05
CA LEU A 26 -8.76 5.09 5.23
C LEU A 26 -8.96 3.72 4.59
N ARG A 27 -10.21 3.41 4.26
CA ARG A 27 -10.60 2.15 3.62
C ARG A 27 -11.62 2.44 2.53
N VAL A 28 -11.45 1.81 1.38
CA VAL A 28 -12.42 1.87 0.28
C VAL A 28 -12.72 0.45 -0.19
N ALA A 29 -13.96 0.19 -0.60
CA ALA A 29 -14.33 -1.10 -1.17
C ALA A 29 -13.57 -1.34 -2.48
N THR A 30 -13.06 -2.55 -2.66
CA THR A 30 -12.40 -2.98 -3.89
C THR A 30 -13.44 -3.12 -5.00
N ASP A 31 -13.28 -2.37 -6.07
CA ASP A 31 -14.02 -2.52 -7.33
C ASP A 31 -13.03 -2.43 -8.50
N THR A 32 -12.80 -3.54 -9.18
CA THR A 32 -11.87 -3.63 -10.32
C THR A 32 -12.34 -2.90 -11.56
N ARG A 33 -13.59 -2.40 -11.57
CA ARG A 33 -14.17 -1.64 -12.69
C ARG A 33 -13.94 -0.13 -12.57
N ARG A 34 -13.50 0.33 -11.39
CA ARG A 34 -13.24 1.75 -11.15
C ARG A 34 -11.94 2.19 -11.79
N LEU A 35 -11.97 3.39 -12.37
CA LEU A 35 -10.83 4.03 -13.01
C LEU A 35 -9.91 4.72 -12.00
N ALA A 36 -8.71 5.09 -12.45
CA ALA A 36 -7.74 5.81 -11.64
C ALA A 36 -8.32 7.12 -11.10
N ASP A 37 -9.00 7.92 -11.91
CA ASP A 37 -9.62 9.18 -11.48
C ASP A 37 -10.69 8.98 -10.39
N GLU A 38 -11.48 7.91 -10.48
CA GLU A 38 -12.51 7.61 -9.47
C GLU A 38 -11.87 7.28 -8.12
N TYR A 39 -10.88 6.38 -8.11
CA TYR A 39 -10.12 6.08 -6.89
C TYR A 39 -9.37 7.30 -6.39
N GLY A 40 -8.79 8.07 -7.30
CA GLY A 40 -8.04 9.26 -7.02
C GLY A 40 -8.86 10.30 -6.25
N VAL A 41 -10.06 10.62 -6.74
CA VAL A 41 -10.99 11.53 -6.05
C VAL A 41 -11.38 10.97 -4.69
N MET A 42 -11.68 9.67 -4.58
CA MET A 42 -12.05 9.05 -3.30
C MET A 42 -10.93 9.12 -2.27
N VAL A 43 -9.71 8.77 -2.66
CA VAL A 43 -8.54 8.75 -1.79
C VAL A 43 -8.18 10.17 -1.36
N THR A 44 -8.01 11.08 -2.31
CA THR A 44 -7.59 12.46 -2.05
C THR A 44 -8.61 13.21 -1.19
N ASN A 45 -9.90 13.11 -1.50
CA ASN A 45 -10.92 13.78 -0.67
C ASN A 45 -10.93 13.23 0.75
N THR A 46 -10.78 11.91 0.91
CA THR A 46 -10.78 11.28 2.23
C THR A 46 -9.54 11.69 3.05
N LEU A 47 -8.37 11.80 2.40
CA LEU A 47 -7.15 12.30 3.04
C LEU A 47 -7.32 13.76 3.48
N ILE A 48 -7.83 14.62 2.60
CA ILE A 48 -8.05 16.05 2.91
C ILE A 48 -9.01 16.21 4.09
N LEU A 49 -10.10 15.44 4.13
CA LEU A 49 -11.04 15.42 5.27
C LEU A 49 -10.39 14.96 6.58
N LYS A 50 -9.30 14.19 6.49
CA LYS A 50 -8.50 13.72 7.62
C LYS A 50 -7.30 14.62 7.93
N GLY A 51 -7.20 15.78 7.28
CA GLY A 51 -6.15 16.76 7.51
C GLY A 51 -4.81 16.44 6.83
N VAL A 52 -4.80 15.55 5.84
CA VAL A 52 -3.62 15.21 5.04
C VAL A 52 -3.86 15.63 3.60
N THR A 53 -2.97 16.45 3.05
CA THR A 53 -3.00 16.84 1.64
C THR A 53 -2.12 15.90 0.81
N PRO A 54 -2.38 15.73 -0.51
CA PRO A 54 -1.50 14.93 -1.37
C PRO A 54 -0.03 15.37 -1.31
N SER A 55 0.23 16.67 -1.17
CA SER A 55 1.58 17.24 -1.05
C SER A 55 2.32 16.88 0.24
N ASP A 56 1.63 16.36 1.26
CA ASP A 56 2.28 15.88 2.50
C ASP A 56 2.89 14.47 2.33
N ILE A 57 2.54 13.77 1.25
CA ILE A 57 3.02 12.42 0.96
C ILE A 57 4.30 12.52 0.12
N ASP A 58 5.41 12.00 0.65
CA ASP A 58 6.71 12.00 -0.03
C ASP A 58 7.15 10.60 -0.48
N SER A 59 6.50 9.57 0.04
CA SER A 59 6.84 8.18 -0.19
C SER A 59 5.58 7.33 -0.16
N ILE A 60 5.53 6.33 -1.05
CA ILE A 60 4.40 5.42 -1.16
C ILE A 60 4.91 3.97 -1.20
N CYS A 61 4.29 3.11 -0.40
CA CYS A 61 4.50 1.66 -0.44
C CYS A 61 3.17 0.97 -0.73
N LEU A 62 3.15 0.05 -1.69
CA LEU A 62 1.94 -0.62 -2.16
C LEU A 62 2.14 -2.13 -2.17
N CYS A 63 1.31 -2.87 -1.45
CA CYS A 63 1.13 -4.31 -1.64
C CYS A 63 -0.25 -4.58 -2.25
N SER A 64 -0.34 -5.62 -3.08
CA SER A 64 -1.59 -5.95 -3.77
C SER A 64 -1.67 -7.44 -4.09
N VAL A 65 -2.86 -8.00 -3.88
CA VAL A 65 -3.26 -9.32 -4.39
C VAL A 65 -4.25 -9.21 -5.55
N VAL A 66 -4.50 -8.00 -6.05
CA VAL A 66 -5.45 -7.69 -7.13
C VAL A 66 -4.71 -7.02 -8.29
N PRO A 67 -4.12 -7.79 -9.24
CA PRO A 67 -3.26 -7.24 -10.29
C PRO A 67 -3.87 -6.11 -11.14
N PRO A 68 -5.16 -6.16 -11.52
CA PRO A 68 -5.78 -5.04 -12.25
C PRO A 68 -5.73 -3.72 -11.48
N LEU A 69 -5.94 -3.77 -10.16
CA LEU A 69 -5.91 -2.58 -9.32
C LEU A 69 -4.50 -2.13 -9.00
N THR A 70 -3.49 -3.00 -9.06
CA THR A 70 -2.08 -2.57 -8.96
C THR A 70 -1.76 -1.54 -10.04
N VAL A 71 -2.22 -1.74 -11.28
CA VAL A 71 -2.01 -0.80 -12.39
C VAL A 71 -2.74 0.52 -12.11
N VAL A 72 -4.02 0.45 -11.73
CA VAL A 72 -4.85 1.62 -11.42
C VAL A 72 -4.26 2.45 -10.28
N PHE A 73 -3.86 1.83 -9.17
CA PHE A 73 -3.29 2.55 -8.04
C PHE A 73 -1.87 3.06 -8.32
N THR A 74 -1.11 2.40 -9.18
CA THR A 74 0.17 2.94 -9.66
C THR A 74 -0.04 4.24 -10.44
N GLU A 75 -1.06 4.30 -11.28
CA GLU A 75 -1.44 5.52 -12.00
C GLU A 75 -1.86 6.63 -11.02
N VAL A 76 -2.74 6.33 -10.06
CA VAL A 76 -3.13 7.27 -8.99
C VAL A 76 -1.93 7.85 -8.24
N CYS A 77 -0.96 7.00 -7.88
CA CYS A 77 0.27 7.43 -7.20
C CYS A 77 1.07 8.42 -8.06
N ASN A 78 1.27 8.11 -9.33
CA ASN A 78 2.05 8.94 -10.25
C ASN A 78 1.35 10.26 -10.60
N THR A 79 0.02 10.29 -10.71
CA THR A 79 -0.70 11.48 -11.18
C THR A 79 -1.15 12.41 -10.07
N LEU A 80 -1.56 11.88 -8.92
CA LEU A 80 -2.14 12.70 -7.84
C LEU A 80 -1.17 13.03 -6.73
N PHE A 81 -0.24 12.11 -6.44
CA PHE A 81 0.78 12.33 -5.43
C PHE A 81 2.12 12.72 -6.05
N GLU A 82 2.28 12.54 -7.37
CA GLU A 82 3.56 12.72 -8.08
C GLU A 82 4.70 11.88 -7.48
N VAL A 83 4.35 10.78 -6.78
CA VAL A 83 5.28 9.89 -6.11
C VAL A 83 5.08 8.46 -6.64
N PRO A 84 6.08 7.86 -7.30
CA PRO A 84 5.98 6.48 -7.76
C PRO A 84 6.01 5.52 -6.57
N PRO A 85 5.12 4.50 -6.52
CA PRO A 85 5.05 3.60 -5.38
C PRO A 85 6.15 2.54 -5.44
N LEU A 86 6.70 2.20 -4.26
CA LEU A 86 7.42 0.95 -4.09
C LEU A 86 6.41 -0.20 -4.02
N ILE A 87 6.35 -1.02 -5.08
CA ILE A 87 5.44 -2.16 -5.14
C ILE A 87 6.08 -3.37 -4.47
N VAL A 88 5.52 -3.77 -3.33
CA VAL A 88 5.91 -4.98 -2.60
C VAL A 88 5.39 -6.19 -3.36
N SER A 89 6.31 -7.08 -3.73
CA SER A 89 6.03 -8.37 -4.37
C SER A 89 7.07 -9.39 -3.90
N ALA A 90 6.87 -10.67 -4.23
CA ALA A 90 7.78 -11.76 -3.90
C ALA A 90 9.24 -11.59 -4.37
N GLY A 91 9.53 -10.61 -5.23
CA GLY A 91 10.88 -10.29 -5.70
C GLY A 91 11.57 -9.11 -5.01
N VAL A 92 10.90 -8.40 -4.10
CA VAL A 92 11.50 -7.27 -3.37
C VAL A 92 12.36 -7.81 -2.24
N ARG A 93 13.53 -7.20 -2.00
CA ARG A 93 14.40 -7.57 -0.86
C ARG A 93 13.71 -7.19 0.44
N THR A 94 12.93 -8.11 0.99
CA THR A 94 12.15 -7.93 2.23
C THR A 94 12.92 -8.34 3.48
N GLY A 95 14.12 -8.91 3.32
CA GLY A 95 14.90 -9.50 4.42
C GLY A 95 14.33 -10.83 4.93
N LEU A 96 13.20 -11.29 4.40
CA LEU A 96 12.54 -12.54 4.76
C LEU A 96 12.76 -13.60 3.67
N PRO A 97 13.32 -14.79 3.97
CA PRO A 97 13.40 -15.87 3.01
C PRO A 97 11.99 -16.41 2.71
N ILE A 98 11.55 -16.29 1.45
CA ILE A 98 10.31 -16.91 0.98
C ILE A 98 10.62 -18.37 0.62
N LEU A 99 10.21 -19.30 1.47
CA LEU A 99 10.51 -20.75 1.33
C LEU A 99 9.43 -21.53 0.56
N TYR A 100 8.53 -20.84 -0.15
CA TYR A 100 7.59 -21.49 -1.06
C TYR A 100 8.32 -22.05 -2.29
N ASP A 101 7.85 -23.20 -2.79
CA ASP A 101 8.40 -23.83 -4.01
C ASP A 101 8.43 -22.87 -5.20
N ASN A 102 7.42 -21.99 -5.28
CA ASN A 102 7.43 -20.81 -6.14
C ASN A 102 7.15 -19.56 -5.29
N PRO A 103 8.15 -18.68 -5.09
CA PRO A 103 7.97 -17.45 -4.29
C PRO A 103 6.82 -16.56 -4.77
N ARG A 104 6.44 -16.63 -6.06
CA ARG A 104 5.33 -15.86 -6.64
C ARG A 104 3.95 -16.32 -6.16
N ASP A 105 3.85 -17.50 -5.55
CA ASP A 105 2.59 -18.03 -5.02
C ASP A 105 2.24 -17.40 -3.66
N VAL A 106 3.17 -16.64 -3.07
CA VAL A 106 2.92 -15.86 -1.86
C VAL A 106 2.37 -14.49 -2.23
N GLY A 107 1.18 -14.19 -1.73
CA GLY A 107 0.58 -12.86 -1.85
C GLY A 107 1.44 -11.78 -1.20
N ALA A 108 1.45 -10.58 -1.80
CA ALA A 108 2.22 -9.45 -1.28
C ALA A 108 1.76 -8.99 0.12
N ASP A 109 0.48 -9.20 0.43
CA ASP A 109 -0.13 -9.02 1.74
C ASP A 109 0.60 -9.86 2.82
N ARG A 110 0.80 -11.15 2.55
CA ARG A 110 1.49 -12.07 3.47
C ARG A 110 2.95 -11.70 3.68
N ILE A 111 3.60 -11.16 2.66
CA ILE A 111 4.98 -10.68 2.76
C ILE A 111 5.02 -9.43 3.66
N ALA A 112 4.11 -8.48 3.46
CA ALA A 112 4.00 -7.28 4.28
C ALA A 112 3.68 -7.63 5.74
N ASP A 113 2.72 -8.52 5.97
CA ASP A 113 2.35 -9.03 7.30
C ASP A 113 3.53 -9.72 7.98
N ALA A 114 4.26 -10.57 7.26
CA ALA A 114 5.40 -11.28 7.82
C ALA A 114 6.57 -10.34 8.16
N VAL A 115 6.85 -9.34 7.32
CA VAL A 115 7.84 -8.30 7.61
C VAL A 115 7.42 -7.47 8.83
N ALA A 116 6.16 -7.05 8.91
CA ALA A 116 5.63 -6.35 10.06
C ALA A 116 5.75 -7.20 11.34
N ALA A 117 5.40 -8.49 11.29
CA ALA A 117 5.58 -9.41 12.40
C ALA A 117 7.05 -9.55 12.81
N MET A 118 8.01 -9.63 11.89
CA MET A 118 9.43 -9.66 12.28
C MET A 118 9.83 -8.39 13.03
N ILE A 119 9.42 -7.22 12.55
CA ILE A 119 9.80 -5.92 13.14
C ILE A 119 9.14 -5.69 14.50
N PHE A 120 7.87 -6.07 14.65
CA PHE A 120 7.08 -5.74 15.85
C PHE A 120 7.00 -6.86 16.90
N THR A 121 7.28 -8.12 16.56
CA THR A 121 7.19 -9.26 17.50
C THR A 121 8.52 -9.90 17.86
N VAL A 122 9.60 -9.64 17.12
CA VAL A 122 10.91 -10.20 17.43
C VAL A 122 11.82 -9.08 17.93
N PRO A 123 12.07 -8.96 19.25
CA PRO A 123 13.04 -8.01 19.75
C PRO A 123 14.43 -8.49 19.31
N HIS A 124 15.03 -7.74 18.39
CA HIS A 124 16.40 -7.91 17.87
C HIS A 124 16.55 -9.00 16.78
N LEU A 125 16.44 -8.55 15.53
CA LEU A 125 17.33 -8.98 14.44
C LEU A 125 18.26 -7.81 14.10
#